data_AF-A0A1H9KDT7-F1
#
_entry.id   AF-A0A1H9KDT7-F1
#
_cell.length_a   1.000
_cell.length_b   1.000
_cell.length_c   1.000
_cell.angle_alpha   90.00
_cell.angle_beta   90.00
_cell.angle_gamma   90.00
#
_symmetry.space_group_name_H-M   'P 1'
#
loop_
_entity.id
_entity.type
_entity.pdbx_description
1 polymer ?
#
loop_
_entity_poly.entity_id
_entity_poly.type
_entity_poly.pdbx_seq_one_letter_code
_entity_poly.pdbx_strand_id
1 'polypeptide(L)'
;MTIEYRYFAHVTQTRPSTDDPAIVCRQWTDHDGVTHEEHYTADLRWARGCTVHHVRSGRLDGEIHPVTEELARRFEEIQAARVRGYEPADGQYSYSVVVTNLHPVDSPRALLRTWRSPQGYSMEQSWTATAGWLTSNYKYEIDFDHLDGELVGISEEDVVRYQDLYRSYPR
;
A
#
# COMPACT_ATOMS: atom_id res chain seq x y z
N MET A 1 13.13 -24.24 -12.96
CA MET A 1 12.57 -24.59 -11.64
C MET A 1 11.35 -23.73 -11.41
N THR A 2 10.22 -24.33 -11.07
CA THR A 2 9.02 -23.60 -10.64
C THR A 2 9.19 -23.21 -9.18
N ILE A 3 9.01 -21.93 -8.86
CA ILE A 3 9.03 -21.44 -7.48
C ILE A 3 7.81 -22.03 -6.77
N GLU A 4 8.03 -22.73 -5.65
CA GLU A 4 6.97 -23.26 -4.80
C GLU A 4 6.68 -22.28 -3.67
N TYR A 5 5.46 -21.73 -3.65
CA TYR A 5 5.02 -20.81 -2.60
C TYR A 5 4.35 -21.57 -1.46
N ARG A 6 4.71 -21.20 -0.23
CA ARG A 6 4.03 -21.60 1.01
C ARG A 6 3.27 -20.42 1.56
N TYR A 7 1.97 -20.58 1.78
CA TYR A 7 1.08 -19.51 2.22
C TYR A 7 0.77 -19.60 3.70
N PHE A 8 0.64 -18.45 4.34
CA PHE A 8 0.44 -18.31 5.77
C PHE A 8 -0.59 -17.21 6.06
N ALA A 9 -1.53 -17.47 6.95
CA ALA A 9 -2.44 -16.48 7.51
C ALA A 9 -1.90 -15.98 8.86
N HIS A 10 -1.79 -14.67 9.00
CA HIS A 10 -1.57 -14.01 10.29
C HIS A 10 -2.91 -13.64 10.90
N VAL A 11 -3.22 -14.26 12.03
CA VAL A 11 -4.45 -13.98 12.81
C VAL A 11 -4.10 -13.23 14.08
N THR A 12 -4.98 -12.34 14.49
CA THR A 12 -4.81 -11.48 15.67
C THR A 12 -6.05 -11.56 16.55
N GLN A 13 -6.02 -10.95 17.74
CA GLN A 13 -7.21 -10.92 18.61
C GLN A 13 -8.43 -10.25 17.95
N THR A 14 -8.20 -9.23 17.11
CA THR A 14 -9.26 -8.53 16.38
C THR A 14 -9.69 -9.24 15.09
N ARG A 15 -8.86 -10.16 14.58
CA ARG A 15 -9.14 -11.01 13.41
C ARG A 15 -8.65 -12.44 13.66
N PRO A 16 -9.40 -13.22 14.47
CA PRO A 16 -8.93 -14.51 14.96
C PRO A 16 -9.12 -15.66 13.95
N SER A 17 -9.75 -15.42 12.79
CA SER A 17 -10.09 -16.45 11.81
C SER A 17 -9.11 -16.51 10.65
N THR A 18 -8.74 -17.72 10.22
CA THR A 18 -7.97 -17.95 8.99
C THR A 18 -8.77 -17.73 7.71
N ASP A 19 -10.10 -17.65 7.79
CA ASP A 19 -10.97 -17.31 6.65
C ASP A 19 -11.05 -15.79 6.40
N ASP A 20 -10.77 -14.98 7.42
CA ASP A 20 -10.71 -13.51 7.35
C ASP A 20 -9.50 -12.99 8.15
N PRO A 21 -8.27 -13.38 7.79
CA PRO A 21 -7.09 -13.08 8.58
C PRO A 21 -6.75 -11.58 8.57
N ALA A 22 -5.86 -11.17 9.46
CA ALA A 22 -5.34 -9.81 9.43
C ALA A 22 -4.52 -9.58 8.15
N ILE A 23 -3.63 -10.51 7.83
CA ILE A 23 -2.70 -10.47 6.70
C ILE A 23 -2.51 -11.90 6.16
N VAL A 24 -2.33 -12.04 4.84
CA VAL A 24 -1.79 -13.28 4.25
C VAL A 24 -0.37 -13.04 3.74
N CYS A 25 0.50 -13.99 4.02
CA CYS A 25 1.91 -14.01 3.64
C CYS A 25 2.18 -15.19 2.71
N ARG A 26 3.23 -15.06 1.88
CA ARG A 26 3.80 -16.17 1.12
C ARG A 26 5.31 -16.21 1.30
N GLN A 27 5.87 -17.40 1.40
CA GLN A 27 7.31 -17.64 1.44
C GLN A 27 7.71 -18.57 0.30
N TRP A 28 8.91 -18.37 -0.24
CA TRP A 28 9.52 -19.29 -1.18
C TRP A 28 11.04 -19.28 -1.00
N THR A 29 11.70 -20.32 -1.49
CA THR A 29 13.16 -20.40 -1.49
C THR A 29 13.65 -20.26 -2.92
N ASP A 30 14.61 -19.37 -3.16
CA ASP A 30 15.22 -19.21 -4.48
C ASP A 30 16.28 -20.29 -4.76
N HIS A 31 16.89 -20.20 -5.95
CA HIS A 31 17.94 -21.13 -6.39
C HIS A 31 19.22 -21.09 -5.53
N ASP A 32 19.46 -20.01 -4.79
CA ASP A 32 20.61 -19.84 -3.91
C ASP A 32 20.33 -20.33 -2.47
N GLY A 33 19.12 -20.85 -2.22
CA GLY A 33 18.68 -21.30 -0.90
C GLY A 33 18.21 -20.16 0.01
N VAL A 34 18.06 -18.94 -0.52
CA VAL A 34 17.58 -17.79 0.25
C VAL A 34 16.06 -17.86 0.36
N THR A 35 15.56 -17.78 1.59
CA THR A 35 14.12 -17.70 1.84
C THR A 35 13.65 -16.26 1.70
N HIS A 36 12.71 -16.05 0.79
CA HIS A 36 12.02 -14.79 0.57
C HIS A 36 10.64 -14.83 1.20
N GLU A 37 10.15 -13.65 1.54
CA GLU A 37 8.84 -13.49 2.15
C GLU A 37 8.16 -12.22 1.63
N GLU A 38 6.87 -12.37 1.36
CA GLU A 38 5.98 -11.26 1.00
C GLU A 38 4.68 -11.36 1.79
N HIS A 39 4.00 -10.23 1.94
CA HIS A 39 2.63 -10.18 2.41
C HIS A 39 1.75 -9.39 1.44
N TYR A 40 0.44 -9.67 1.46
CA TYR A 40 -0.52 -8.95 0.65
C TYR A 40 -0.97 -7.67 1.37
N THR A 41 -0.78 -6.52 0.71
CA THR A 41 -0.90 -5.18 1.32
C THR A 41 -2.26 -4.51 1.08
N ALA A 42 -2.49 -3.38 1.75
CA ALA A 42 -3.62 -2.49 1.45
C ALA A 42 -3.52 -1.82 0.06
N ASP A 43 -2.33 -1.81 -0.55
CA ASP A 43 -2.16 -1.37 -1.94
C ASP A 43 -2.56 -2.47 -2.97
N LEU A 44 -3.19 -3.57 -2.51
CA LEU A 44 -3.69 -4.67 -3.34
C LEU A 44 -2.59 -5.34 -4.18
N ARG A 45 -1.44 -5.58 -3.54
CA ARG A 45 -0.30 -6.26 -4.13
C ARG A 45 0.50 -7.01 -3.08
N TRP A 46 1.23 -8.02 -3.56
CA TRP A 46 2.30 -8.66 -2.80
C TRP A 46 3.50 -7.71 -2.69
N ALA A 47 3.96 -7.49 -1.47
CA ALA A 47 5.14 -6.68 -1.19
C ALA A 47 6.08 -7.43 -0.25
N ARG A 48 7.38 -7.20 -0.40
CA ARG A 48 8.40 -7.78 0.48
C ARG A 48 8.08 -7.47 1.92
N GLY A 49 8.13 -8.49 2.77
CA GLY A 49 7.80 -8.39 4.18
C GLY A 49 8.59 -9.35 5.04
N CYS A 50 8.26 -9.36 6.33
CA CYS A 50 8.87 -10.24 7.33
C CYS A 50 7.86 -10.59 8.45
N THR A 51 6.56 -10.53 8.15
CA THR A 51 5.45 -10.85 9.06
C THR A 51 5.58 -12.23 9.68
N VAL A 52 5.80 -13.29 8.89
CA VAL A 52 5.95 -14.67 9.39
C VAL A 52 7.17 -14.76 10.31
N HIS A 53 8.29 -14.19 9.90
CA HIS A 53 9.49 -14.12 10.75
C HIS A 53 9.22 -13.37 12.07
N HIS A 54 8.57 -12.21 12.01
CA HIS A 54 8.28 -11.39 13.18
C HIS A 54 7.34 -12.08 14.17
N VAL A 55 6.26 -12.70 13.71
CA VAL A 55 5.34 -13.44 14.60
C VAL A 55 6.07 -14.61 15.25
N ARG A 56 6.81 -15.43 14.48
CA ARG A 56 7.56 -16.57 15.03
C ARG A 56 8.64 -16.16 16.04
N SER A 57 9.24 -14.99 15.85
CA SER A 57 10.25 -14.45 16.76
C SER A 57 9.67 -13.73 17.98
N GLY A 58 8.35 -13.58 18.08
CA GLY A 58 7.67 -12.84 19.14
C GLY A 58 7.79 -11.31 19.02
N ARG A 59 8.23 -10.78 17.88
CA ARG A 59 8.31 -9.33 17.61
C ARG A 59 7.01 -8.72 17.13
N LEU A 60 6.06 -9.55 16.71
CA LEU A 60 4.72 -9.14 16.29
C LEU A 60 3.69 -10.06 16.93
N ASP A 61 2.68 -9.46 17.55
CA ASP A 61 1.60 -10.19 18.20
C ASP A 61 0.73 -10.99 17.21
N GLY A 62 0.14 -12.07 17.71
CA GLY A 62 -0.76 -12.94 16.96
C GLY A 62 -0.15 -14.30 16.63
N GLU A 63 -0.76 -15.01 15.69
CA GLU A 63 -0.38 -16.36 15.32
C GLU A 63 -0.26 -16.51 13.81
N ILE A 64 0.62 -17.40 13.36
CA ILE A 64 0.79 -17.75 11.96
C ILE A 64 0.30 -19.17 11.72
N HIS A 65 -0.68 -19.30 10.83
CA HIS A 65 -1.27 -20.57 10.43
C HIS A 65 -0.97 -20.86 8.96
N PRO A 66 -0.51 -22.06 8.59
CA PRO A 66 -0.39 -22.42 7.18
C PRO A 66 -1.77 -22.45 6.52
N VAL A 67 -1.87 -21.93 5.29
CA VAL A 67 -3.11 -21.92 4.50
C VAL A 67 -2.85 -22.40 3.08
N THR A 68 -3.93 -22.74 2.38
CA THR A 68 -3.87 -23.11 0.96
C THR A 68 -3.69 -21.86 0.09
N GLU A 69 -3.18 -22.04 -1.13
CA GLU A 69 -3.15 -20.97 -2.14
C GLU A 69 -4.55 -20.45 -2.47
N GLU A 70 -5.57 -21.30 -2.40
CA GLU A 70 -6.96 -20.89 -2.62
C GLU A 70 -7.46 -19.93 -1.54
N LEU A 71 -7.14 -20.19 -0.26
CA LEU A 71 -7.41 -19.23 0.83
C LEU A 71 -6.64 -17.93 0.64
N ALA A 72 -5.39 -18.00 0.17
CA ALA A 72 -4.61 -16.80 -0.13
C ALA A 72 -5.25 -15.96 -1.24
N ARG A 73 -5.74 -16.58 -2.31
CA ARG A 73 -6.47 -15.88 -3.39
C ARG A 73 -7.78 -15.27 -2.91
N ARG A 74 -8.54 -16.00 -2.09
CA ARG A 74 -9.76 -15.46 -1.45
C ARG A 74 -9.47 -14.25 -0.57
N PHE A 75 -8.32 -14.25 0.12
CA PHE A 75 -7.90 -13.09 0.90
C PHE A 75 -7.66 -11.85 0.04
N GLU A 76 -7.16 -11.99 -1.19
CA GLU A 76 -6.97 -10.84 -2.09
C GLU A 76 -8.32 -10.15 -2.38
N GLU A 77 -9.41 -10.91 -2.55
CA GLU A 77 -10.75 -10.37 -2.73
C GLU A 77 -11.29 -9.70 -1.46
N ILE A 78 -11.06 -10.32 -0.29
CA ILE A 78 -11.41 -9.75 1.02
C ILE A 78 -10.68 -8.42 1.21
N GLN A 79 -9.39 -8.37 0.92
CA GLN A 79 -8.58 -7.17 1.04
C GLN A 79 -9.04 -6.09 0.07
N ALA A 80 -9.38 -6.45 -1.17
CA ALA A 80 -9.97 -5.54 -2.14
C ALA A 80 -11.32 -4.97 -1.64
N ALA A 81 -12.16 -5.79 -1.00
CA ALA A 81 -13.41 -5.33 -0.40
C ALA A 81 -13.17 -4.38 0.78
N ARG A 82 -12.19 -4.68 1.65
CA ARG A 82 -11.79 -3.80 2.75
C ARG A 82 -11.33 -2.45 2.24
N VAL A 83 -10.46 -2.41 1.23
CA VAL A 83 -9.95 -1.17 0.62
C VAL A 83 -11.07 -0.36 -0.01
N ARG A 84 -11.97 -0.99 -0.78
CA ARG A 84 -13.16 -0.33 -1.32
C ARG A 84 -14.05 0.29 -0.24
N GLY A 85 -14.09 -0.31 0.95
CA GLY A 85 -14.82 0.25 2.09
C GLY A 85 -14.32 1.61 2.55
N TYR A 86 -13.08 1.98 2.22
CA TYR A 86 -12.50 3.28 2.54
C TYR A 86 -12.60 4.31 1.40
N GLU A 87 -12.97 3.90 0.18
CA GLU A 87 -13.12 4.81 -0.97
C GLU A 87 -14.21 5.86 -0.72
N PRO A 88 -14.10 7.07 -1.30
CA PRO A 88 -15.08 8.13 -1.08
C PRO A 88 -16.44 7.71 -1.68
N ALA A 89 -17.52 7.95 -0.93
CA ALA A 89 -18.86 7.50 -1.31
C ALA A 89 -19.39 8.16 -2.59
N ASP A 90 -18.91 9.36 -2.90
CA ASP A 90 -19.21 10.13 -4.11
C ASP A 90 -18.20 9.88 -5.24
N GLY A 91 -17.17 9.06 -5.00
CA GLY A 91 -16.08 8.82 -5.95
C GLY A 91 -15.15 10.02 -6.16
N GLN A 92 -15.25 11.08 -5.36
CA GLN A 92 -14.49 12.31 -5.56
C GLN A 92 -13.22 12.33 -4.70
N TYR A 93 -12.14 12.83 -5.31
CA TYR A 93 -10.86 13.04 -4.64
C TYR A 93 -10.44 14.50 -4.75
N SER A 94 -9.69 14.97 -3.74
CA SER A 94 -8.93 16.22 -3.82
C SER A 94 -7.51 15.94 -4.26
N TYR A 95 -7.07 16.62 -5.32
CA TYR A 95 -5.75 16.43 -5.92
C TYR A 95 -4.79 17.56 -5.56
N SER A 96 -3.54 17.22 -5.31
CA SER A 96 -2.48 18.19 -5.03
C SER A 96 -1.13 17.66 -5.48
N VAL A 97 -0.16 18.57 -5.64
CA VAL A 97 1.25 18.22 -5.80
C VAL A 97 2.05 18.65 -4.59
N VAL A 98 3.03 17.84 -4.20
CA VAL A 98 3.99 18.18 -3.14
C VAL A 98 5.11 19.00 -3.75
N VAL A 99 5.20 20.26 -3.33
CA VAL A 99 6.24 21.20 -3.78
C VAL A 99 7.23 21.40 -2.65
N THR A 100 8.52 21.38 -2.96
CA THR A 100 9.60 21.73 -2.03
C THR A 100 10.60 22.64 -2.74
N ASN A 101 11.56 23.20 -1.99
CA ASN A 101 12.64 24.01 -2.56
C ASN A 101 13.46 23.28 -3.65
N LEU A 102 13.52 21.94 -3.61
CA LEU A 102 14.21 21.12 -4.62
C LEU A 102 13.28 20.55 -5.69
N HIS A 103 11.97 20.62 -5.46
CA HIS A 103 10.95 20.02 -6.30
C HIS A 103 9.83 21.05 -6.56
N PRO A 104 10.05 22.01 -7.48
CA PRO A 104 9.08 23.05 -7.80
C PRO A 104 7.84 22.47 -8.48
N VAL A 105 6.80 23.30 -8.67
CA VAL A 105 5.52 22.88 -9.29
C VAL A 105 5.66 22.19 -10.65
N ASP A 106 6.65 22.56 -11.47
CA ASP A 106 6.89 21.94 -12.79
C ASP A 106 7.59 20.58 -12.70
N SER A 107 8.18 20.26 -11.54
CA SER A 107 8.84 18.99 -11.24
C SER A 107 8.58 18.63 -9.78
N PRO A 108 7.31 18.38 -9.40
CA PRO A 108 6.94 18.23 -8.00
C PRO A 108 7.50 16.92 -7.44
N ARG A 109 7.56 16.84 -6.11
CA ARG A 109 8.09 15.66 -5.43
C ARG A 109 7.13 14.48 -5.49
N ALA A 110 5.83 14.77 -5.41
CA ALA A 110 4.77 13.77 -5.49
C ALA A 110 3.50 14.39 -6.07
N LEU A 111 2.68 13.54 -6.71
CA LEU A 111 1.29 13.82 -7.05
C LEU A 111 0.41 13.04 -6.08
N LEU A 112 -0.49 13.73 -5.39
CA LEU A 112 -1.35 13.16 -4.35
C LEU A 112 -2.82 13.19 -4.75
N ARG A 113 -3.56 12.22 -4.23
CA ARG A 113 -5.01 12.28 -4.07
C ARG A 113 -5.37 12.04 -2.61
N THR A 114 -6.32 12.81 -2.11
CA THR A 114 -6.80 12.74 -0.72
C THR A 114 -8.32 12.72 -0.69
N TRP A 115 -8.90 12.10 0.33
CA TRP A 115 -10.33 12.07 0.53
C TRP A 115 -10.66 11.74 2.00
N ARG A 116 -11.93 11.92 2.37
CA ARG A 116 -12.46 11.45 3.66
C ARG A 116 -13.22 10.15 3.43
N SER A 117 -12.82 9.07 4.10
CA SER A 117 -13.50 7.79 4.00
C SER A 117 -14.92 7.88 4.61
N PRO A 118 -15.84 6.96 4.26
CA PRO A 118 -17.18 6.92 4.86
C PRO A 118 -17.18 6.77 6.39
N GLN A 119 -16.09 6.23 6.95
CA GLN A 119 -15.90 6.07 8.40
C GLN A 119 -15.28 7.32 9.05
N GLY A 120 -15.00 8.37 8.28
CA GLY A 120 -14.46 9.64 8.76
C GLY A 120 -12.94 9.72 8.81
N TYR A 121 -12.21 8.72 8.29
CA TYR A 121 -10.75 8.75 8.22
C TYR A 121 -10.26 9.67 7.10
N SER A 122 -9.16 10.39 7.36
CA SER A 122 -8.44 11.11 6.30
C SER A 122 -7.55 10.13 5.58
N MET A 123 -7.74 9.99 4.28
CA MET A 123 -7.01 9.06 3.43
C MET A 123 -6.13 9.81 2.44
N GLU A 124 -5.00 9.21 2.08
CA GLU A 124 -4.04 9.76 1.12
C GLU A 124 -3.41 8.65 0.28
N GLN A 125 -3.22 8.93 -1.01
CA GLN A 125 -2.34 8.16 -1.88
C GLN A 125 -1.47 9.07 -2.75
N SER A 126 -0.31 8.56 -3.15
CA SER A 126 0.59 9.17 -4.11
C SER A 126 0.67 8.34 -5.40
N TRP A 127 0.80 9.02 -6.54
CA TRP A 127 0.95 8.37 -7.82
C TRP A 127 2.39 7.90 -8.04
N THR A 128 2.54 6.68 -8.53
CA THR A 128 3.80 6.14 -9.03
C THR A 128 3.64 5.69 -10.48
N ALA A 129 4.67 5.90 -11.30
CA ALA A 129 4.63 5.50 -12.71
C ALA A 129 4.50 3.98 -12.91
N THR A 130 4.90 3.17 -11.92
CA THR A 130 4.99 1.71 -12.03
C THR A 130 3.82 0.96 -11.42
N ALA A 131 3.26 1.48 -10.33
CA ALA A 131 2.21 0.79 -9.57
C ALA A 131 0.91 1.60 -9.46
N GLY A 132 0.86 2.81 -10.05
CA GLY A 132 -0.28 3.70 -9.93
C GLY A 132 -0.37 4.31 -8.53
N TRP A 133 -1.59 4.46 -8.03
CA TRP A 133 -1.87 5.05 -6.72
C TRP A 133 -1.53 4.10 -5.58
N LEU A 134 -0.66 4.54 -4.67
CA LEU A 134 -0.23 3.81 -3.48
C LEU A 134 -0.45 4.65 -2.24
N THR A 135 -0.68 4.01 -1.10
CA THR A 135 -0.76 4.69 0.20
C THR A 135 0.49 5.55 0.43
N SER A 136 0.31 6.77 0.93
CA SER A 136 1.41 7.67 1.27
C SER A 136 1.16 8.42 2.57
N ASN A 137 2.18 9.14 3.04
CA ASN A 137 2.17 9.93 4.27
C ASN A 137 2.66 11.38 4.06
N TYR A 138 2.67 11.89 2.83
CA TYR A 138 3.24 13.22 2.52
C TYR A 138 2.53 14.33 3.27
N LYS A 139 1.20 14.29 3.37
CA LYS A 139 0.45 15.26 4.17
C LYS A 139 0.84 15.21 5.65
N TYR A 140 1.05 14.01 6.19
CA TYR A 140 1.54 13.88 7.57
C TYR A 140 2.93 14.50 7.71
N GLU A 141 3.86 14.17 6.81
CA GLU A 141 5.23 14.72 6.87
C GLU A 141 5.24 16.26 6.79
N ILE A 142 4.34 16.86 6.00
CA ILE A 142 4.22 18.33 5.89
C ILE A 142 3.52 18.92 7.13
N ASP A 143 2.38 18.36 7.54
CA ASP A 143 1.58 18.86 8.68
C ASP A 143 2.38 18.83 10.01
N PHE A 144 3.37 17.94 10.11
CA PHE A 144 4.24 17.77 11.29
C PHE A 144 5.69 18.25 11.07
N ASP A 145 5.95 19.02 10.02
CA ASP A 145 7.24 19.67 9.75
C ASP A 145 8.43 18.70 9.61
N HIS A 146 8.18 17.47 9.16
CA HIS A 146 9.21 16.51 8.77
C HIS A 146 9.66 16.69 7.32
N LEU A 147 8.86 17.37 6.51
CA LEU A 147 9.16 17.74 5.12
C LEU A 147 8.88 19.23 4.90
N ASP A 148 9.94 20.01 4.66
CA ASP A 148 9.84 21.42 4.27
C ASP A 148 9.28 21.52 2.84
N GLY A 149 7.97 21.71 2.76
CA GLY A 149 7.21 21.78 1.53
C GLY A 149 5.76 22.15 1.75
N GLU A 150 5.01 22.24 0.66
CA GLU A 150 3.59 22.56 0.69
C GLU A 150 2.79 21.72 -0.31
N LEU A 151 1.49 21.64 -0.06
CA LEU A 151 0.52 21.01 -0.95
C LEU A 151 -0.12 22.09 -1.84
N VAL A 152 0.19 22.06 -3.13
CA VAL A 152 -0.44 22.94 -4.11
C VAL A 152 -1.61 22.18 -4.74
N GLY A 153 -2.84 22.66 -4.51
CA GLY A 153 -4.05 22.07 -5.09
C GLY A 153 -4.07 22.15 -6.62
N ILE A 154 -4.50 21.08 -7.28
CA ILE A 154 -4.59 21.02 -8.75
C ILE A 154 -5.96 20.53 -9.20
N SER A 155 -6.30 20.79 -10.46
CA SER A 155 -7.51 20.26 -11.06
C SER A 155 -7.39 18.77 -11.38
N GLU A 156 -8.51 18.09 -11.62
CA GLU A 156 -8.50 16.70 -12.10
C GLU A 156 -7.88 16.59 -13.51
N GLU A 157 -8.04 17.61 -14.36
CA GLU A 157 -7.40 17.68 -15.68
C GLU A 157 -5.87 17.71 -15.57
N ASP A 158 -5.34 18.44 -14.57
CA ASP A 158 -3.90 18.51 -14.31
C ASP A 158 -3.32 17.16 -13.85
N VAL A 159 -4.12 16.26 -13.27
CA VAL A 159 -3.66 14.95 -12.80
C VAL A 159 -3.02 14.17 -13.94
N VAL A 160 -3.68 14.12 -15.11
CA VAL A 160 -3.17 13.38 -16.27
C VAL A 160 -1.82 13.95 -16.73
N ARG A 161 -1.69 15.28 -16.77
CA ARG A 161 -0.44 15.97 -17.12
C ARG A 161 0.70 15.56 -16.19
N TYR A 162 0.46 15.55 -14.87
CA TYR A 162 1.49 15.13 -13.92
C TYR A 162 1.78 13.64 -13.99
N GLN A 163 0.78 12.78 -14.21
CA GLN A 163 1.01 11.34 -14.39
C GLN A 163 1.95 11.06 -15.57
N ASP A 164 1.78 11.77 -16.69
CA ASP A 164 2.65 11.65 -17.86
C ASP A 164 4.07 12.17 -17.59
N LEU A 165 4.18 13.28 -16.83
CA LEU A 165 5.49 13.75 -16.35
C LEU A 165 6.21 12.66 -15.56
N TYR A 166 5.55 12.01 -14.60
CA TYR A 166 6.15 10.92 -13.81
C TYR A 166 6.54 9.70 -14.64
N ARG A 167 5.82 9.40 -15.72
CA ARG A 167 6.18 8.32 -16.65
C ARG A 167 7.41 8.66 -17.49
N SER A 168 7.67 9.95 -17.73
CA SER A 168 8.75 10.42 -18.60
C SER A 168 10.12 10.53 -17.91
N TYR A 169 10.17 10.50 -16.58
CA TYR A 169 11.45 10.53 -15.86
C TYR A 169 12.25 9.23 -16.07
N PRO A 170 13.50 9.31 -16.57
CA PRO A 170 14.37 8.14 -16.62
C PRO A 170 14.67 7.65 -15.20
N ARG A 171 14.65 6.33 -15.00
CA ARG A 171 14.99 5.68 -13.73
C ARG A 171 16.47 5.76 -13.42
#